data_AF-A0A1H9YBJ3-F1
#
_entry.id   AF-A0A1H9YBJ3-F1
#
_cell.length_a   1.000
_cell.length_b   1.000
_cell.length_c   1.000
_cell.angle_alpha   90.00
_cell.angle_beta   90.00
_cell.angle_gamma   90.00
#
_symmetry.space_group_name_H-M   'P 1'
#
loop_
_entity.id
_entity.type
_entity.pdbx_description
1 polymer ?
#
loop_
_entity_poly.entity_id
_entity_poly.type
_entity_poly.pdbx_seq_one_letter_code
_entity_poly.pdbx_strand_id
1 'polypeptide(L)'
;MTFVNKEFLKALKSFDIPTCLRVCAGTDGSVTFLLEIMTRKDVSVVTEAQHLIQADEETASLLDIAVGSDVNYRLVTLFAGARPFVRALSLSPIERMPEDIRQDLMRADIPIGKILRNSGIETRRDFDNIEISEDEPLFDSNKALSRSYRIVHDNNTLMWINEKFPVDDRWNL
;
A
#
# COMPACT_ATOMS: atom_id res chain seq x y z
N MET A 1 -13.98 -15.19 -11.07
CA MET A 1 -15.07 -14.22 -10.78
C MET A 1 -14.39 -12.90 -10.45
N THR A 2 -14.56 -11.91 -11.30
CA THR A 2 -13.71 -10.70 -11.33
C THR A 2 -14.14 -9.74 -10.22
N PHE A 3 -13.44 -9.77 -9.07
CA PHE A 3 -13.71 -8.87 -7.93
C PHE A 3 -12.95 -7.55 -8.09
N VAL A 4 -13.17 -6.83 -9.18
CA VAL A 4 -12.99 -5.38 -9.07
C VAL A 4 -14.16 -4.90 -8.24
N ASN A 5 -13.89 -4.47 -7.00
CA ASN A 5 -14.89 -3.87 -6.13
C ASN A 5 -15.59 -2.75 -6.93
N LYS A 6 -16.84 -3.00 -7.34
CA LYS A 6 -17.56 -2.09 -8.26
C LYS A 6 -17.70 -0.70 -7.66
N GLU A 7 -17.84 -0.62 -6.34
CA GLU A 7 -17.91 0.65 -5.62
C GLU A 7 -16.55 1.35 -5.61
N PHE A 8 -15.44 0.64 -5.39
CA PHE A 8 -14.09 1.20 -5.52
C PHE A 8 -13.86 1.83 -6.90
N LEU A 9 -14.16 1.09 -7.97
CA LEU A 9 -13.95 1.59 -9.33
C LEU A 9 -14.89 2.75 -9.66
N LYS A 10 -16.13 2.72 -9.17
CA LYS A 10 -17.11 3.80 -9.33
C LYS A 10 -16.64 5.06 -8.61
N ALA A 11 -16.14 4.95 -7.38
CA ALA A 11 -15.56 6.05 -6.61
C ALA A 11 -14.35 6.65 -7.33
N LEU A 12 -13.37 5.83 -7.71
CA LEU A 12 -12.18 6.26 -8.45
C LEU A 12 -12.49 7.00 -9.76
N LYS A 13 -13.54 6.57 -10.48
CA LYS A 13 -13.99 7.23 -11.71
C LYS A 13 -14.66 8.59 -11.48
N SER A 14 -15.22 8.81 -10.28
CA SER A 14 -15.90 10.05 -9.93
C SER A 14 -14.95 11.19 -9.54
N PHE A 15 -13.71 10.86 -9.16
CA PHE A 15 -12.73 11.84 -8.73
C PHE A 15 -12.18 12.66 -9.90
N ASP A 16 -12.16 13.99 -9.69
CA ASP A 16 -11.47 14.94 -10.57
C ASP A 16 -9.98 15.00 -10.20
N ILE A 17 -9.22 14.09 -10.81
CA ILE A 17 -7.79 13.87 -10.55
C ILE A 17 -7.03 13.63 -11.86
N PRO A 18 -5.71 13.91 -11.90
CA PRO A 18 -4.87 13.61 -13.05
C PRO A 18 -4.90 12.13 -13.44
N THR A 19 -4.77 11.83 -14.74
CA THR A 19 -4.86 10.46 -15.26
C THR A 19 -3.79 9.53 -14.67
N CYS A 20 -2.55 9.99 -14.52
CA CYS A 20 -1.48 9.19 -13.92
C CYS A 20 -1.78 8.82 -12.47
N LEU A 21 -2.36 9.76 -11.69
CA LEU A 21 -2.83 9.48 -10.33
C LEU A 21 -3.96 8.44 -10.35
N ARG A 22 -4.95 8.59 -11.25
CA ARG A 22 -6.06 7.63 -11.38
C ARG A 22 -5.56 6.22 -11.70
N VAL A 23 -4.58 6.09 -12.61
CA VAL A 23 -3.97 4.80 -12.98
C VAL A 23 -3.20 4.21 -11.80
N CYS A 24 -2.37 5.01 -11.12
CA CYS A 24 -1.63 4.55 -9.94
C CYS A 24 -2.57 4.13 -8.80
N ALA A 25 -3.63 4.88 -8.54
CA ALA A 25 -4.61 4.57 -7.50
C ALA A 25 -5.50 3.37 -7.85
N GLY A 26 -5.71 3.09 -9.13
CA GLY A 26 -6.54 1.97 -9.60
C GLY A 26 -5.80 0.66 -9.88
N THR A 27 -4.47 0.67 -9.87
CA THR A 27 -3.67 -0.50 -10.25
C THR A 27 -3.63 -1.56 -9.16
N ASP A 28 -3.77 -2.83 -9.56
CA ASP A 28 -3.45 -4.02 -8.77
C ASP A 28 -2.00 -4.47 -8.95
N GLY A 29 -1.20 -3.75 -9.73
CA GLY A 29 0.22 -3.99 -9.99
C GLY A 29 1.15 -3.23 -9.04
N SER A 30 2.45 -3.28 -9.34
CA SER A 30 3.48 -2.56 -8.56
C SER A 30 3.40 -1.06 -8.83
N VAL A 31 3.06 -0.29 -7.80
CA VAL A 31 3.09 1.18 -7.83
C VAL A 31 4.50 1.70 -8.11
N THR A 32 5.52 1.07 -7.51
CA THR A 32 6.93 1.39 -7.76
C THR A 32 7.25 1.31 -9.25
N PHE A 33 6.87 0.21 -9.91
CA PHE A 33 7.12 0.01 -11.34
C PHE A 33 6.38 1.02 -12.23
N LEU A 34 5.13 1.35 -11.89
CA LEU A 34 4.38 2.36 -12.63
C LEU A 34 4.99 3.76 -12.45
N LEU A 35 5.45 4.11 -11.25
CA LEU A 35 6.14 5.37 -11.01
C LEU A 35 7.43 5.46 -11.82
N GLU A 36 8.22 4.38 -11.93
CA GLU A 36 9.43 4.36 -12.77
C GLU A 36 9.11 4.67 -14.24
N ILE A 37 8.08 4.01 -14.78
CA ILE A 37 7.66 4.21 -16.18
C ILE A 37 7.14 5.63 -16.42
N MET A 38 6.21 6.10 -15.58
CA MET A 38 5.55 7.39 -15.78
C MET A 38 6.51 8.57 -15.56
N THR A 39 7.36 8.48 -14.53
CA THR A 39 8.28 9.58 -14.19
C THR A 39 9.60 9.53 -14.97
N ARG A 40 9.92 8.37 -15.56
CA ARG A 40 11.22 8.08 -16.21
C ARG A 40 12.41 8.27 -15.27
N LYS A 41 12.21 8.00 -13.97
CA LYS A 41 13.21 8.10 -12.91
C LYS A 41 13.25 6.81 -12.12
N ASP A 42 14.40 6.52 -11.52
CA ASP A 42 14.51 5.46 -10.53
C ASP A 42 13.61 5.78 -9.33
N VAL A 43 12.92 4.75 -8.84
CA VAL A 43 12.05 4.87 -7.66
C VAL A 43 12.71 4.21 -6.46
N SER A 44 12.94 4.99 -5.41
CA SER A 44 13.49 4.50 -4.15
C SER A 44 12.39 4.40 -3.08
N VAL A 45 12.49 3.38 -2.23
CA VAL A 45 11.62 3.20 -1.06
C VAL A 45 12.42 3.56 0.19
N VAL A 46 11.93 4.50 0.98
CA VAL A 46 12.52 4.90 2.26
C VAL A 46 11.61 4.42 3.38
N THR A 47 12.13 3.58 4.28
CA THR A 47 11.39 3.16 5.48
C THR A 47 11.46 4.25 6.54
N GLU A 48 10.31 4.84 6.87
CA GLU A 48 10.19 5.89 7.89
C GLU A 48 10.07 5.30 9.29
N ALA A 49 9.33 4.20 9.43
CA ALA A 49 9.18 3.48 10.67
C ALA A 49 8.91 2.00 10.42
N GLN A 50 9.51 1.13 11.24
CA GLN A 50 9.16 -0.28 11.28
C GLN A 50 9.33 -0.82 12.70
N HIS A 51 8.29 -1.43 13.26
CA HIS A 51 8.30 -2.02 14.61
C HIS A 51 7.12 -2.98 14.80
N LEU A 52 7.18 -3.76 15.87
CA LEU A 52 6.06 -4.60 16.32
C LEU A 52 5.08 -3.77 17.14
N ILE A 53 3.80 -3.93 16.83
CA ILE A 53 2.70 -3.43 17.66
C ILE A 53 1.81 -4.61 18.06
N GLN A 54 1.10 -4.44 19.17
CA GLN A 54 0.06 -5.36 19.60
C GLN A 54 -1.25 -4.97 18.90
N ALA A 55 -1.95 -5.93 18.29
CA ALA A 55 -3.23 -5.67 17.65
C ALA A 55 -4.27 -5.20 18.68
N ASP A 56 -4.83 -4.01 18.48
CA ASP A 56 -6.05 -3.56 19.16
C ASP A 56 -7.30 -4.17 18.51
N GLU A 57 -8.50 -3.83 18.98
CA GLU A 57 -9.75 -4.39 18.45
C GLU A 57 -9.93 -4.09 16.95
N GLU A 58 -9.57 -2.90 16.50
CA GLU A 58 -9.68 -2.48 15.10
C GLU A 58 -8.70 -3.27 14.23
N THR A 59 -7.42 -3.31 14.60
CA THR A 59 -6.37 -4.03 13.88
C THR A 59 -6.63 -5.54 13.86
N ALA A 60 -7.11 -6.09 14.98
CA ALA A 60 -7.46 -7.49 15.10
C ALA A 60 -8.60 -7.88 14.14
N SER A 61 -9.66 -7.06 14.09
CA SER A 61 -10.76 -7.22 13.15
C SER A 61 -10.30 -7.08 11.69
N LEU A 62 -9.47 -6.09 11.40
CA LEU A 62 -8.96 -5.79 10.06
C LEU A 62 -8.14 -6.93 9.46
N LEU A 63 -7.29 -7.56 10.29
CA LEU A 63 -6.39 -8.64 9.89
C LEU A 63 -6.95 -10.04 10.18
N ASP A 64 -8.15 -10.12 10.76
CA ASP A 64 -8.80 -11.35 11.22
C ASP A 64 -7.93 -12.16 12.19
N ILE A 65 -7.30 -11.50 13.16
CA ILE A 65 -6.38 -12.08 14.18
C ILE A 65 -6.93 -11.86 15.59
N ALA A 66 -6.30 -12.49 16.60
CA ALA A 66 -6.63 -12.21 17.99
C ALA A 66 -6.11 -10.83 18.43
N VAL A 67 -6.87 -10.14 19.29
CA VAL A 67 -6.40 -8.95 20.01
C VAL A 67 -5.14 -9.32 20.81
N GLY A 68 -4.11 -8.47 20.74
CA GLY A 68 -2.80 -8.74 21.34
C GLY A 68 -1.89 -9.67 20.53
N SER A 69 -2.18 -9.93 19.26
CA SER A 69 -1.22 -10.60 18.37
C SER A 69 -0.16 -9.63 17.88
N ASP A 70 1.05 -10.13 17.61
CA ASP A 70 2.14 -9.34 17.03
C ASP A 70 1.86 -8.96 15.56
N VAL A 71 1.90 -7.66 15.29
CA VAL A 71 1.73 -7.09 13.95
C VAL A 71 2.96 -6.26 13.60
N ASN A 72 3.60 -6.56 12.48
CA ASN A 72 4.61 -5.69 11.91
C ASN A 72 3.93 -4.45 11.33
N TYR A 73 4.16 -3.31 11.98
CA TYR A 73 3.84 -1.98 11.47
C TYR A 73 5.00 -1.51 10.60
N ARG A 74 4.73 -1.11 9.36
CA ARG A 74 5.76 -0.51 8.49
C ARG A 74 5.20 0.65 7.69
N LEU A 75 5.81 1.82 7.88
CA LEU A 75 5.53 3.05 7.16
C LEU A 75 6.69 3.37 6.23
N VAL A 76 6.40 3.55 4.94
CA VAL A 76 7.40 3.85 3.91
C VAL A 76 6.95 5.01 3.02
N THR A 77 7.91 5.69 2.41
CA THR A 77 7.66 6.67 1.35
C THR A 77 8.40 6.27 0.06
N LEU A 78 7.69 6.34 -1.06
CA LEU A 78 8.21 6.09 -2.40
C LEU A 78 8.60 7.44 -3.03
N PHE A 79 9.83 7.54 -3.53
CA PHE A 79 10.36 8.71 -4.19
C PHE A 79 10.71 8.40 -5.64
N ALA A 80 10.37 9.30 -6.57
CA ALA A 80 10.89 9.28 -7.94
C ALA A 80 11.97 10.36 -8.07
N GLY A 81 13.24 9.96 -8.12
CA GLY A 81 14.36 10.86 -7.81
C GLY A 81 14.23 11.41 -6.39
N ALA A 82 14.25 12.74 -6.23
CA ALA A 82 14.11 13.38 -4.92
C ALA A 82 12.66 13.75 -4.53
N ARG A 83 11.67 13.51 -5.40
CA ARG A 83 10.28 13.92 -5.17
C ARG A 83 9.47 12.75 -4.58
N PRO A 84 8.82 12.90 -3.42
CA PRO A 84 7.96 11.85 -2.87
C PRO A 84 6.67 11.74 -3.69
N PHE A 85 6.13 10.53 -3.86
CA PHE A 85 4.88 10.29 -4.60
C PHE A 85 3.86 9.53 -3.79
N VAL A 86 4.27 8.63 -2.90
CA VAL A 86 3.36 7.76 -2.16
C VAL A 86 3.89 7.56 -0.76
N ARG A 87 3.02 7.68 0.25
CA ARG A 87 3.29 7.18 1.59
C ARG A 87 2.42 5.95 1.83
N ALA A 88 3.03 4.85 2.21
CA ALA A 88 2.35 3.57 2.38
C ALA A 88 2.56 3.04 3.81
N LEU A 89 1.44 2.74 4.47
CA LEU A 89 1.40 1.99 5.72
C LEU A 89 1.02 0.54 5.41
N SER A 90 1.75 -0.40 6.00
CA SER A 90 1.40 -1.82 5.97
C SER A 90 1.32 -2.38 7.39
N LEU A 91 0.31 -3.20 7.61
CA LEU A 91 0.08 -3.96 8.84
C LEU A 91 0.07 -5.44 8.49
N SER A 92 0.92 -6.22 9.15
CA SER A 92 1.26 -7.59 8.77
C SER A 92 1.29 -8.52 9.99
N PRO A 93 0.38 -9.48 10.13
CA PRO A 93 0.42 -10.47 11.21
C PRO A 93 1.57 -11.46 10.98
N ILE A 94 2.63 -11.34 11.78
CA ILE A 94 3.89 -12.07 11.53
C ILE A 94 3.70 -13.58 11.63
N GLU A 95 2.88 -14.04 12.56
CA GLU A 95 2.65 -15.47 12.81
C GLU A 95 2.00 -16.19 11.64
N ARG A 96 1.33 -15.47 10.74
CA ARG A 96 0.67 -16.02 9.55
C ARG A 96 1.55 -16.03 8.32
N MET A 97 2.73 -15.44 8.39
CA MET A 97 3.62 -15.35 7.24
C MET A 97 4.39 -16.64 7.04
N PRO A 98 4.54 -17.10 5.78
CA PRO A 98 5.57 -18.07 5.42
C PRO A 98 6.94 -17.64 5.96
N GLU A 99 7.76 -18.61 6.37
CA GLU A 99 9.02 -18.36 7.07
C GLU A 99 9.97 -17.42 6.31
N ASP A 100 10.09 -17.62 5.00
CA ASP A 100 10.91 -16.82 4.10
C ASP A 100 10.44 -15.37 4.03
N ILE A 101 9.13 -15.17 3.87
CA ILE A 101 8.51 -13.84 3.85
C ILE A 101 8.69 -13.16 5.20
N ARG A 102 8.50 -13.89 6.31
CA ARG A 102 8.67 -13.37 7.66
C ARG A 102 10.08 -12.83 7.87
N GLN A 103 11.10 -13.63 7.54
CA GLN A 103 12.50 -13.22 7.71
C GLN A 103 12.83 -11.97 6.91
N ASP A 104 12.39 -11.91 5.65
CA ASP A 104 12.63 -10.76 4.79
C ASP A 104 11.80 -9.53 5.21
N LEU A 105 10.58 -9.71 5.73
CA LEU A 105 9.75 -8.59 6.18
C LEU A 105 10.36 -7.89 7.40
N MET A 106 10.97 -8.66 8.30
CA MET A 106 11.68 -8.12 9.46
C MET A 106 12.93 -7.30 9.07
N ARG A 107 13.38 -7.39 7.81
CA ARG A 107 14.45 -6.57 7.27
C ARG A 107 13.90 -5.28 6.66
N ALA A 108 14.12 -4.17 7.36
CA ALA A 108 13.58 -2.86 6.99
C ALA A 108 14.09 -2.30 5.64
N ASP A 109 15.14 -2.88 5.06
CA ASP A 109 15.75 -2.48 3.79
C ASP A 109 15.13 -3.15 2.55
N ILE A 110 14.32 -4.20 2.71
CA ILE A 110 13.73 -4.93 1.58
C ILE A 110 12.28 -4.44 1.33
N PRO A 111 11.95 -3.91 0.14
CA PRO A 111 10.57 -3.52 -0.17
C PRO A 111 9.63 -4.72 -0.22
N ILE A 112 8.41 -4.57 0.34
CA ILE A 112 7.39 -5.64 0.40
C ILE A 112 7.12 -6.26 -0.98
N GLY A 113 7.02 -5.44 -2.03
CA GLY A 113 6.79 -5.95 -3.39
C GLY A 113 7.91 -6.89 -3.89
N LYS A 114 9.16 -6.68 -3.43
CA LYS A 114 10.29 -7.56 -3.76
C LYS A 114 10.24 -8.86 -2.96
N ILE A 115 9.85 -8.77 -1.68
CA ILE A 115 9.67 -9.95 -0.80
C ILE A 115 8.65 -10.90 -1.42
N LEU A 116 7.46 -10.40 -1.74
CA LEU A 116 6.37 -11.20 -2.32
C LEU A 116 6.74 -11.79 -3.69
N ARG A 117 7.53 -11.07 -4.50
CA ARG A 117 7.98 -11.57 -5.80
C ARG A 117 9.02 -12.69 -5.66
N ASN A 118 9.89 -12.59 -4.66
CA ASN A 118 10.98 -13.55 -4.45
C ASN A 118 10.49 -14.86 -3.81
N SER A 119 9.45 -14.81 -2.99
CA SER A 119 8.87 -16.01 -2.35
C SER A 119 8.10 -16.90 -3.32
N GLY A 120 7.75 -16.40 -4.51
CA GLY A 120 7.03 -17.18 -5.53
C GLY A 120 5.58 -17.51 -5.17
N ILE A 121 5.05 -16.88 -4.11
CA ILE A 121 3.66 -17.12 -3.70
C ILE A 121 2.68 -16.40 -4.63
N GLU A 122 1.59 -17.09 -4.95
CA GLU A 122 0.47 -16.47 -5.64
C GLU A 122 -0.34 -15.63 -4.65
N THR A 123 -0.50 -14.34 -4.97
CA THR A 123 -1.27 -13.41 -4.16
C THR A 123 -2.27 -12.68 -5.04
N ARG A 124 -3.35 -12.20 -4.40
CA ARG A 124 -4.26 -11.23 -5.00
C ARG A 124 -4.37 -10.00 -4.12
N ARG A 125 -4.82 -8.90 -4.71
CA ARG A 125 -5.16 -7.66 -4.02
C ARG A 125 -6.67 -7.49 -3.98
N ASP A 126 -7.23 -7.44 -2.78
CA ASP A 126 -8.65 -7.19 -2.55
C ASP A 126 -8.80 -5.74 -2.08
N PHE A 127 -9.33 -4.86 -2.94
CA PHE A 127 -9.51 -3.43 -2.63
C PHE A 127 -10.68 -3.18 -1.67
N ASP A 128 -10.40 -2.47 -0.59
CA ASP A 128 -11.34 -2.18 0.49
C ASP A 128 -11.98 -0.80 0.31
N ASN A 129 -11.18 0.27 0.35
CA ASN A 129 -11.67 1.65 0.29
C ASN A 129 -10.82 2.54 -0.64
N ILE A 130 -11.44 3.62 -1.13
CA ILE A 130 -10.74 4.73 -1.77
C ILE A 130 -11.47 6.05 -1.50
N GLU A 131 -10.73 7.07 -1.10
CA GLU A 131 -11.27 8.38 -0.73
C GLU A 131 -10.26 9.50 -1.00
N ILE A 132 -10.76 10.73 -1.07
CA ILE A 132 -9.92 11.94 -1.08
C ILE A 132 -10.25 12.72 0.19
N SER A 133 -9.21 13.08 0.95
CA SER A 133 -9.29 13.97 2.10
C SER A 133 -8.61 15.30 1.81
N GLU A 134 -9.25 16.40 2.19
CA GLU A 134 -8.68 17.76 2.13
C GLU A 134 -8.10 18.21 3.49
N ASP A 135 -8.34 17.44 4.55
CA ASP A 135 -7.89 17.76 5.92
C ASP A 135 -6.63 16.99 6.31
N GLU A 136 -6.13 16.13 5.42
CA GLU A 136 -4.90 15.35 5.62
C GLU A 136 -3.82 15.78 4.62
N PRO A 137 -3.00 16.79 4.97
CA PRO A 137 -1.88 17.16 4.12
C PRO A 137 -0.90 15.99 3.97
N LEU A 138 -0.42 15.80 2.76
CA LEU A 138 0.57 14.78 2.42
C LEU A 138 1.69 15.40 1.60
N PHE A 139 2.89 15.38 2.17
CA PHE A 139 4.03 16.13 1.66
C PHE A 139 3.66 17.62 1.56
N ASP A 140 3.80 18.23 0.37
CA ASP A 140 3.45 19.62 0.10
C ASP A 140 2.01 19.80 -0.45
N SER A 141 1.21 18.73 -0.51
CA SER A 141 -0.17 18.78 -0.99
C SER A 141 -1.17 18.87 0.17
N ASN A 142 -2.13 19.77 0.06
CA ASN A 142 -3.24 19.89 1.02
C ASN A 142 -4.31 18.80 0.85
N LYS A 143 -4.26 18.05 -0.26
CA LYS A 143 -5.20 16.97 -0.54
C LYS A 143 -4.47 15.64 -0.69
N ALA A 144 -5.04 14.57 -0.16
CA ALA A 144 -4.52 13.22 -0.30
C ALA A 144 -5.62 12.27 -0.77
N LEU A 145 -5.33 11.50 -1.81
CA LEU A 145 -6.09 10.32 -2.17
C LEU A 145 -5.56 9.15 -1.34
N SER A 146 -6.42 8.50 -0.59
CA SER A 146 -6.11 7.33 0.24
C SER A 146 -6.79 6.11 -0.38
N ARG A 147 -6.04 5.01 -0.55
CA ARG A 147 -6.63 3.71 -0.91
C ARG A 147 -6.15 2.65 0.05
N SER A 148 -7.02 1.70 0.37
CA SER A 148 -6.67 0.54 1.19
C SER A 148 -7.04 -0.76 0.50
N TYR A 149 -6.23 -1.79 0.74
CA TYR A 149 -6.45 -3.12 0.20
C TYR A 149 -5.75 -4.17 1.06
N ARG A 150 -6.18 -5.41 0.92
CA ARG A 150 -5.54 -6.57 1.52
C ARG A 150 -4.78 -7.37 0.47
N ILE A 151 -3.58 -7.81 0.82
CA ILE A 151 -2.87 -8.84 0.07
C ILE A 151 -3.26 -10.18 0.69
N VAL A 152 -3.82 -11.06 -0.12
CA VAL A 152 -4.39 -12.33 0.35
C VAL A 152 -3.72 -13.50 -0.37
N HIS A 153 -3.39 -14.53 0.40
CA HIS A 153 -2.79 -15.79 -0.03
C HIS A 153 -3.52 -16.95 0.67
N ASP A 154 -3.89 -18.00 -0.06
CA ASP A 154 -4.61 -19.16 0.49
C ASP A 154 -5.82 -18.79 1.38
N ASN A 155 -6.61 -17.82 0.93
CA ASN A 155 -7.75 -17.22 1.66
C ASN A 155 -7.41 -16.52 3.00
N ASN A 156 -6.14 -16.34 3.33
CA ASN A 156 -5.69 -15.64 4.53
C ASN A 156 -5.11 -14.25 4.19
N THR A 157 -5.49 -13.24 4.96
CA THR A 157 -4.91 -11.90 4.85
C THR A 157 -3.45 -11.94 5.30
N LEU A 158 -2.52 -11.78 4.36
CA LEU A 158 -1.09 -11.67 4.66
C LEU A 158 -0.75 -10.30 5.21
N MET A 159 -1.40 -9.26 4.69
CA MET A 159 -1.21 -7.89 5.15
C MET A 159 -2.33 -7.00 4.64
N TRP A 160 -2.58 -5.95 5.40
CA TRP A 160 -3.36 -4.81 4.97
C TRP A 160 -2.41 -3.66 4.61
N ILE A 161 -2.71 -2.94 3.54
CA ILE A 161 -1.92 -1.81 3.06
C ILE A 161 -2.85 -0.61 2.85
N ASN A 162 -2.42 0.55 3.36
CA ASN A 162 -2.97 1.85 3.01
C ASN A 162 -1.91 2.69 2.30
N GLU A 163 -2.24 3.17 1.11
CA GLU A 163 -1.39 4.04 0.31
C GLU A 163 -2.06 5.40 0.16
N LYS A 164 -1.31 6.46 0.48
CA LYS A 164 -1.73 7.84 0.30
C LYS A 164 -0.92 8.50 -0.80
N PHE A 165 -1.62 9.21 -1.68
CA PHE A 165 -1.10 9.90 -2.86
C PHE A 165 -1.45 11.39 -2.76
N PRO A 166 -0.51 12.32 -2.96
CA PRO A 166 -0.80 13.75 -2.94
C PRO A 166 -1.61 14.09 -4.20
N VAL A 167 -2.69 14.87 -4.06
CA VAL A 167 -3.52 15.29 -5.20
C VAL A 167 -3.05 16.66 -5.66
N ASP A 168 -2.00 16.68 -6.49
CA ASP A 168 -1.40 17.91 -7.03
C ASP A 168 -0.80 17.71 -8.44
N ASP A 169 -0.05 18.71 -8.90
CA ASP A 169 0.54 18.77 -10.24
C ASP A 169 1.63 17.72 -10.51
N ARG A 170 2.11 16.98 -9.50
CA ARG A 170 3.18 15.99 -9.68
C ARG A 170 2.79 14.83 -10.57
N TRP A 171 1.48 14.66 -10.77
CA TRP A 171 0.89 13.62 -11.61
C TRP A 171 0.61 14.09 -13.04
N ASN A 172 0.94 15.34 -13.40
CA ASN A 172 0.90 15.85 -14.77
C ASN A 172 2.21 15.47 -15.52
N LEU A 173 2.41 14.16 -15.70
CA LEU A 173 3.62 13.53 -16.27
C LEU A 173 3.52 13.30 -17.78
#